data_AF-X1RN78-F1
#
_entry.id   AF-X1RN78-F1
#
_cell.length_a   1.000
_cell.length_b   1.000
_cell.length_c   1.000
_cell.angle_alpha   90.00
_cell.angle_beta   90.00
_cell.angle_gamma   90.00
#
_symmetry.space_group_name_H-M   'P 1'
#
loop_
_entity.id
_entity.type
_entity.pdbx_description
1 polymer ?
#
loop_
_entity_poly.entity_id
_entity_poly.type
_entity_poly.pdbx_seq_one_letter_code
_entity_poly.pdbx_strand_id
1 'polypeptide(L)' 'MGSTEYKTKVKLDYIQDFEMMFERMKIDRPREAATYYTLLIIDSPREFSEFLRVAEDLANIT' A
#
# COMPACT_ATOMS: atom_id res chain seq x y z
N MET A 1 -18.29 15.76 -19.39
CA MET A 1 -18.26 14.55 -18.53
C MET A 1 -16.97 13.81 -18.85
N GLY A 2 -15.96 13.84 -17.99
CA GLY A 2 -14.70 13.17 -18.30
C GLY A 2 -13.61 13.50 -17.31
N SER A 3 -13.67 12.92 -16.10
CA SER A 3 -12.57 13.02 -15.12
C SER A 3 -12.78 12.18 -13.86
N THR A 4 -13.34 10.96 -13.97
CA THR A 4 -13.48 10.07 -12.78
C THR A 4 -12.89 8.67 -12.97
N GLU A 5 -12.72 8.18 -14.20
CA GLU A 5 -12.19 6.82 -14.43
C GLU A 5 -10.70 6.63 -14.07
N TYR A 6 -9.90 7.71 -14.09
CA TYR A 6 -8.45 7.60 -13.89
C TYR A 6 -8.03 7.47 -12.43
N LYS A 7 -8.84 7.91 -11.47
CA LYS A 7 -8.49 7.83 -10.03
C LYS A 7 -8.76 6.45 -9.43
N THR A 8 -9.64 5.63 -10.01
CA THR A 8 -10.00 4.31 -9.48
C THR A 8 -9.19 3.18 -10.08
N LYS A 9 -8.83 3.25 -11.38
CA LYS A 9 -7.94 2.25 -11.99
C LYS A 9 -6.56 2.22 -11.35
N VAL A 10 -5.94 3.39 -11.16
CA VAL A 10 -4.67 3.54 -10.45
C VAL A 10 -4.73 2.94 -9.03
N LYS A 11 -5.88 3.02 -8.35
CA LYS A 11 -6.07 2.42 -7.02
C LYS A 11 -6.11 0.90 -7.03
N LEU A 12 -6.68 0.29 -8.06
CA LEU A 12 -6.75 -1.18 -8.18
C LEU A 12 -5.39 -1.78 -8.49
N ASP A 13 -4.60 -1.11 -9.32
CA ASP A 13 -3.25 -1.54 -9.67
C ASP A 13 -2.35 -1.59 -8.42
N TYR A 14 -2.45 -0.58 -7.53
CA TYR A 14 -1.69 -0.60 -6.26
C TYR A 14 -2.10 -1.75 -5.33
N ILE A 15 -3.39 -2.08 -5.23
CA ILE A 15 -3.84 -3.21 -4.39
C ILE A 15 -3.24 -4.51 -4.90
N GLN A 16 -3.18 -4.69 -6.22
CA GLN A 16 -2.66 -5.92 -6.83
C GLN A 16 -1.15 -6.07 -6.60
N ASP A 17 -0.39 -4.97 -6.68
CA ASP A 17 1.04 -4.97 -6.37
C ASP A 17 1.31 -5.32 -4.90
N PHE A 18 0.52 -4.76 -3.97
CA PHE A 18 0.62 -5.10 -2.55
C PHE A 18 0.21 -6.55 -2.25
N GLU A 19 -0.82 -7.07 -2.92
CA GLU A 19 -1.25 -8.47 -2.78
C GLU A 19 -0.12 -9.42 -3.20
N MET A 20 0.48 -9.18 -4.37
CA MET A 20 1.64 -9.96 -4.84
C MET A 20 2.85 -9.89 -3.91
N MET A 21 3.11 -8.72 -3.31
CA MET A 21 4.18 -8.56 -2.32
C MET A 21 3.90 -9.36 -1.05
N PHE A 22 2.68 -9.26 -0.53
CA PHE A 22 2.26 -9.95 0.70
C PHE A 22 2.19 -11.47 0.54
N GLU A 23 1.82 -11.97 -0.63
CA GLU A 23 1.93 -13.39 -0.98
C GLU A 23 3.37 -13.90 -0.87
N ARG A 24 4.35 -13.15 -1.39
CA ARG A 24 5.78 -13.51 -1.29
C ARG A 24 6.29 -13.50 0.14
N MET A 25 5.76 -12.60 0.96
CA MET A 25 6.07 -12.52 2.40
C MET A 25 5.34 -13.57 3.24
N LYS A 26 4.46 -14.39 2.63
CA LYS A 26 3.63 -15.39 3.31
C LYS A 26 2.76 -14.78 4.42
N ILE A 27 2.26 -13.57 4.18
CA ILE A 27 1.29 -12.95 5.09
C ILE A 27 -0.06 -13.64 4.93
N ASP A 28 -0.72 -13.94 6.05
CA ASP A 28 -2.08 -14.50 6.02
C ASP A 28 -3.07 -13.50 5.41
N ARG A 29 -3.91 -13.99 4.49
CA ARG A 29 -4.95 -13.21 3.80
C ARG A 29 -4.37 -11.97 3.06
N PRO A 30 -3.46 -12.18 2.10
CA PRO A 30 -2.69 -11.11 1.45
C PRO A 30 -3.55 -10.05 0.76
N ARG A 31 -4.67 -10.45 0.16
CA ARG A 31 -5.64 -9.53 -0.47
C ARG A 31 -6.26 -8.51 0.49
N GLU A 32 -6.56 -8.96 1.71
CA GLU A 32 -7.18 -8.12 2.72
C GLU A 32 -6.14 -7.17 3.31
N ALA A 33 -4.94 -7.68 3.58
CA ALA A 33 -3.80 -6.85 3.97
C ALA A 33 -3.52 -5.76 2.91
N ALA A 34 -3.53 -6.11 1.61
CA ALA A 34 -3.35 -5.17 0.51
C ALA A 34 -4.44 -4.08 0.47
N THR A 35 -5.68 -4.46 0.72
CA THR A 35 -6.80 -3.52 0.80
C THR A 35 -6.64 -2.56 1.98
N TYR A 36 -6.31 -3.07 3.17
CA TYR A 36 -6.08 -2.24 4.36
C TYR A 36 -4.90 -1.28 4.18
N TYR A 37 -3.77 -1.77 3.67
CA TYR A 37 -2.61 -0.92 3.40
C TYR A 37 -2.94 0.15 2.36
N THR A 38 -3.65 -0.20 1.29
CA THR A 38 -4.04 0.79 0.28
C THR A 38 -4.98 1.85 0.85
N LEU A 39 -5.93 1.48 1.71
CA LEU A 39 -6.79 2.44 2.41
C LEU A 39 -5.95 3.36 3.31
N LEU A 40 -5.03 2.81 4.09
CA LEU A 40 -4.17 3.58 4.98
C LEU A 40 -3.28 4.58 4.22
N ILE A 41 -2.73 4.17 3.08
CA ILE A 41 -1.92 5.02 2.19
C ILE A 41 -2.76 6.16 1.62
N ILE A 42 -4.00 5.88 1.19
CA ILE A 42 -4.87 6.85 0.54
C ILE A 42 -5.46 7.84 1.55
N ASP A 43 -5.91 7.35 2.70
CA ASP A 43 -6.64 8.15 3.68
C ASP A 43 -5.67 8.94 4.59
N SER A 44 -4.43 8.49 4.74
CA SER A 44 -3.42 9.11 5.62
C SER A 44 -2.03 9.07 4.99
N PRO A 45 -1.83 9.72 3.82
CA PRO A 45 -0.59 9.63 3.06
C PRO A 45 0.62 10.24 3.78
N ARG A 46 0.40 11.22 4.66
CA ARG A 46 1.46 11.85 5.43
C ARG A 46 1.97 10.91 6.52
N GLU A 47 1.05 10.36 7.30
CA GLU A 47 1.32 9.41 8.38
C GLU A 47 1.98 8.15 7.83
N PHE A 48 1.51 7.67 6.68
CA PHE A 48 2.15 6.56 5.98
C PHE A 48 3.58 6.89 5.52
N SER A 49 3.81 8.09 4.98
CA SER A 49 5.17 8.52 4.60
C SER A 49 6.11 8.64 5.81
N GLU A 50 5.61 9.10 6.95
CA GLU A 50 6.36 9.15 8.21
C GLU A 50 6.67 7.72 8.72
N PHE A 51 5.70 6.81 8.65
CA PHE A 51 5.90 5.38 8.97
C PHE A 51 7.00 4.75 8.10
N LEU A 52 6.99 4.99 6.78
CA LEU A 52 8.01 4.46 5.87
C LEU A 52 9.41 5.00 6.20
N ARG A 53 9.54 6.28 6.54
CA ARG A 53 10.84 6.86 6.98
C ARG A 53 11.36 6.16 8.22
N VAL A 54 10.51 5.95 9.22
CA VAL A 54 10.89 5.23 10.44
C VAL A 54 11.25 3.77 10.14
N ALA A 55 10.50 3.11 9.27
CA ALA A 55 10.78 1.74 8.85
C ALA A 55 12.11 1.62 8.08
N GLU A 56 12.43 2.60 7.22
CA GLU A 56 13.70 2.69 6.51
C GLU A 56 14.87 2.89 7.47
N ASP A 57 14.74 3.79 8.45
CA ASP A 57 15.75 4.00 9.49
C ASP A 57 15.98 2.72 10.32
N LEU A 58 14.92 1.96 10.62
CA LEU A 58 15.00 0.69 11.35
C LEU A 58 15.61 -0.44 10.50
N ALA A 59 15.30 -0.49 9.21
CA ALA A 59 15.84 -1.47 8.27
C ALA A 59 17.31 -1.20 7.92
N ASN A 60 17.74 0.07 7.93
CA ASN A 60 19.13 0.49 7.79
C ASN A 60 19.96 0.31 9.07
N ILE A 61 19.48 -0.47 10.04
CA ILE A 61 20.30 -1.03 11.13
C ILE A 61 20.90 -2.36 10.63
N THR A 62 21.79 -2.29 9.65
CA THR A 62 22.85 -3.31 9.41
C THR A 62 24.10 -2.65 8.88
#